data_AF-A0A9P8JGF9-F1
#
_entry.id   AF-A0A9P8JGF9-F1
#
_cell.length_a   1.000
_cell.length_b   1.000
_cell.length_c   1.000
_cell.angle_alpha   90.00
_cell.angle_beta   90.00
_cell.angle_gamma   90.00
#
_symmetry.space_group_name_H-M   'P 1'
#
loop_
_entity.id
_entity.type
_entity.pdbx_description
1 polymer ?
#
loop_
_entity_poly.entity_id
_entity_poly.type
_entity_poly.pdbx_seq_one_letter_code
_entity_poly.pdbx_strand_id
1 'polypeptide(L)'
;VLFLPRAYLNGGMMFSNLVLLAIALLSFWCFILLVNVRLKVHASFGDMGGKIYGRWFRTLINSSLVISQIGFSSAYIVFVSENLQAFVLAVTKCRTFIDIKYMILMQMVVFLPLSLYRNINNIQKLALIADLFIVLGLVYLYYYDILTLVNNHGIADIIQFNKDDWTLFIGTAIFTFEGIGLIIPIQSGMKDPQKFPRVLGVVMIAVTVVFISMGALS
;
A
#
# COMPACT_ATOMS: atom_id res chain seq x y z
N VAL A 1 1.99 -5.36 -1.00
CA VAL A 1 2.28 -6.81 -0.91
C VAL A 1 3.34 -7.28 -1.90
N LEU A 2 3.15 -7.08 -3.21
CA LEU A 2 4.09 -7.58 -4.24
C LEU A 2 5.52 -7.01 -4.15
N PHE A 3 5.71 -5.84 -3.54
CA PHE A 3 7.05 -5.27 -3.27
C PHE A 3 7.73 -5.87 -2.02
N LEU A 4 6.98 -6.51 -1.12
CA LEU A 4 7.51 -6.93 0.18
C LEU A 4 8.64 -7.96 0.07
N PRO A 5 8.53 -9.03 -0.74
CA PRO A 5 9.64 -9.95 -0.99
C PRO A 5 10.97 -9.26 -1.30
N ARG A 6 10.96 -8.41 -2.33
CA ARG A 6 12.14 -7.65 -2.76
C ARG A 6 12.61 -6.64 -1.71
N ALA A 7 11.68 -6.05 -0.97
CA ALA A 7 12.01 -5.15 0.12
C ALA A 7 12.72 -5.91 1.27
N TYR A 8 12.26 -7.11 1.63
CA TYR A 8 12.93 -7.94 2.64
C TYR A 8 14.34 -8.33 2.23
N LEU A 9 14.60 -8.61 0.94
CA LEU A 9 15.96 -8.80 0.41
C LEU A 9 16.84 -7.55 0.58
N ASN A 10 16.25 -6.36 0.41
CA ASN A 10 16.95 -5.08 0.53
C ASN A 10 17.20 -4.65 1.99
N GLY A 11 16.37 -5.07 2.95
CA GLY A 11 16.48 -4.68 4.36
C GLY A 11 17.15 -5.74 5.25
N GLY A 12 16.99 -7.01 4.92
CA GLY A 12 17.33 -8.14 5.79
C GLY A 12 16.22 -8.47 6.79
N MET A 13 16.05 -9.74 7.12
CA MET A 13 14.83 -10.27 7.74
C MET A 13 14.51 -9.66 9.12
N MET A 14 15.49 -9.59 10.03
CA MET A 14 15.29 -9.04 11.37
C MET A 14 15.02 -7.53 11.33
N PHE A 15 15.83 -6.79 10.56
CA PHE A 15 15.65 -5.35 10.41
C PHE A 15 14.29 -5.03 9.79
N SER A 16 13.91 -5.76 8.74
CA SER A 16 12.64 -5.57 8.04
C SER A 16 11.44 -5.80 8.95
N ASN A 17 11.45 -6.86 9.75
CA ASN A 17 10.38 -7.15 10.71
C ASN A 17 10.25 -6.06 11.78
N LEU A 18 11.37 -5.61 12.36
CA LEU A 18 11.37 -4.56 13.39
C LEU A 18 10.85 -3.23 12.85
N VAL A 19 11.31 -2.84 11.66
CA VAL A 19 10.91 -1.58 11.02
C VAL A 19 9.44 -1.62 10.60
N LEU A 20 8.94 -2.73 10.06
CA LEU A 20 7.52 -2.86 9.72
C LEU A 20 6.63 -2.78 10.96
N LEU A 21 7.01 -3.44 12.06
CA LEU A 21 6.28 -3.34 13.33
C LEU A 21 6.30 -1.91 13.88
N ALA A 22 7.45 -1.25 13.87
CA ALA A 22 7.58 0.13 14.34
C ALA A 22 6.71 1.10 13.53
N ILE A 23 6.75 0.99 12.19
CA ILE A 23 5.95 1.82 11.30
C ILE A 23 4.46 1.50 11.44
N ALA A 24 4.07 0.22 11.57
CA ALA A 24 2.68 -0.16 11.79
C ALA A 24 2.11 0.47 13.07
N LEU A 25 2.86 0.40 14.18
CA LEU A 25 2.47 1.01 15.46
C LEU A 25 2.39 2.53 15.37
N LEU A 26 3.37 3.16 14.73
CA LEU A 26 3.39 4.61 14.52
C LEU A 26 2.20 5.07 13.67
N SER A 27 1.96 4.42 12.53
CA SER A 27 0.82 4.71 11.66
C SER A 27 -0.51 4.51 12.39
N PHE A 28 -0.66 3.41 13.13
CA PHE A 28 -1.86 3.16 13.93
C PHE A 28 -2.09 4.27 14.96
N TRP A 29 -1.04 4.67 15.69
CA TRP A 29 -1.11 5.77 16.66
C TRP A 29 -1.54 7.09 16.00
N CYS A 30 -0.91 7.45 14.88
CA CYS A 30 -1.25 8.64 14.10
C CYS A 30 -2.71 8.60 13.61
N PHE A 31 -3.19 7.46 13.13
CA PHE A 31 -4.56 7.31 12.66
C PHE A 31 -5.58 7.42 13.79
N ILE A 32 -5.32 6.83 14.96
CA ILE A 32 -6.21 6.97 16.12
C ILE A 32 -6.30 8.42 16.57
N LEU A 33 -5.17 9.14 16.63
CA LEU A 33 -5.17 10.58 16.94
C LEU A 33 -6.01 11.36 15.94
N LEU A 34 -5.82 11.11 14.64
CA LEU A 34 -6.57 11.78 13.58
C LEU A 34 -8.07 11.53 13.70
N VAL A 35 -8.48 10.28 13.93
CA VAL A 35 -9.88 9.89 14.09
C VAL A 35 -10.49 10.55 15.33
N ASN A 36 -9.77 10.59 16.45
CA ASN A 36 -10.22 11.25 17.67
C ASN A 36 -10.44 12.74 17.47
N VAL A 37 -9.58 13.41 16.70
CA VAL A 37 -9.76 14.81 16.31
C VAL A 37 -10.99 14.96 15.40
N ARG A 38 -11.16 14.07 14.41
CA ARG A 38 -12.30 14.08 13.48
C ARG A 38 -13.65 13.84 14.15
N LEU A 39 -13.69 13.07 15.23
CA LEU A 39 -14.89 12.88 16.05
C LEU A 39 -15.32 14.16 16.80
N LYS A 40 -14.39 15.08 17.07
CA LYS A 40 -14.66 16.38 17.70
C LYS A 40 -14.84 17.51 16.69
N VAL A 41 -14.09 17.45 15.58
CA VAL A 41 -14.06 18.47 14.54
C VAL A 41 -14.46 17.83 13.22
N HIS A 42 -15.73 18.00 12.84
CA HIS A 42 -16.24 17.53 11.56
C HIS A 42 -15.74 18.43 10.40
N ALA A 43 -14.45 18.32 10.05
CA ALA A 43 -13.88 18.89 8.82
C ALA A 43 -12.96 17.89 8.08
N SER A 44 -12.60 18.16 6.82
CA SER A 44 -11.60 17.36 6.08
C SER A 44 -10.24 17.38 6.77
N PHE A 45 -9.28 16.52 6.38
CA PHE A 45 -7.99 16.44 7.08
C PHE A 45 -7.27 17.79 7.16
N GLY A 46 -7.12 18.49 6.02
CA GLY A 46 -6.53 19.82 5.99
C GLY A 46 -7.37 20.87 6.71
N ASP A 47 -8.70 20.79 6.61
CA ASP A 47 -9.59 21.76 7.27
C ASP A 47 -9.60 21.61 8.79
N MET A 48 -9.41 20.40 9.33
CA MET A 48 -9.22 20.17 10.76
C MET A 48 -7.97 20.90 11.25
N GLY A 49 -6.85 20.71 10.55
CA GLY A 49 -5.62 21.45 10.84
C GLY A 49 -5.81 22.97 10.74
N GLY A 50 -6.60 23.42 9.74
CA GLY A 50 -6.96 24.83 9.57
C GLY A 50 -7.74 25.43 10.73
N LYS A 51 -8.69 24.66 11.29
CA LYS A 51 -9.49 25.11 12.44
C LYS A 51 -8.70 25.16 13.75
N ILE A 52 -7.72 24.26 13.92
CA ILE A 52 -6.96 24.14 15.18
C ILE A 52 -5.73 25.06 15.18
N TYR A 53 -4.99 25.12 14.08
CA TYR A 53 -3.69 25.80 13.98
C TYR A 53 -3.67 26.96 12.96
N GLY A 54 -4.78 27.23 12.29
CA GLY A 54 -4.92 28.32 11.33
C GLY A 54 -4.56 27.95 9.89
N ARG A 55 -4.68 28.95 9.00
CA ARG A 55 -4.61 28.75 7.53
C ARG A 55 -3.28 28.20 7.05
N TRP A 56 -2.16 28.57 7.69
CA TRP A 56 -0.83 28.08 7.30
C TRP A 56 -0.72 26.56 7.41
N PHE A 57 -1.21 25.99 8.52
CA PHE A 57 -1.16 24.55 8.76
C PHE A 57 -2.09 23.76 7.81
N ARG A 58 -3.26 24.33 7.47
CA ARG A 58 -4.13 23.78 6.43
C ARG A 58 -3.41 23.65 5.09
N THR A 59 -2.72 24.71 4.67
CA THR A 59 -1.96 24.70 3.41
C THR A 59 -0.85 23.67 3.47
N LEU A 60 -0.10 23.59 4.58
CA LEU A 60 0.96 22.59 4.75
C LEU A 60 0.43 21.15 4.60
N ILE A 61 -0.67 20.81 5.30
CA ILE A 61 -1.28 19.48 5.19
C ILE A 61 -1.72 19.20 3.75
N ASN A 62 -2.46 20.11 3.14
CA ASN A 62 -2.97 19.91 1.78
C ASN A 62 -1.84 19.78 0.76
N SER A 63 -0.77 20.58 0.87
CA SER A 63 0.41 20.45 0.02
C SER A 63 1.10 19.10 0.19
N SER A 64 1.28 18.64 1.44
CA SER A 64 1.86 17.33 1.73
C SER A 64 1.01 16.19 1.16
N LEU A 65 -0.32 16.28 1.26
CA LEU A 65 -1.23 15.31 0.67
C LEU A 65 -1.10 15.28 -0.86
N VAL A 66 -1.09 16.43 -1.53
CA VAL A 66 -0.96 16.49 -2.99
C VAL A 66 0.36 15.88 -3.46
N ILE A 67 1.48 16.23 -2.82
CA ILE A 67 2.81 15.68 -3.15
C ILE A 67 2.80 14.15 -2.98
N SER A 68 2.24 13.66 -1.87
CA SER A 68 2.16 12.23 -1.58
C SER A 68 1.30 11.50 -2.63
N GLN A 69 0.14 12.04 -2.96
CA GLN A 69 -0.77 11.43 -3.95
C GLN A 69 -0.15 11.38 -5.35
N ILE A 70 0.60 12.40 -5.78
CA ILE A 70 1.35 12.36 -7.05
C ILE A 70 2.39 11.24 -7.03
N GLY A 71 3.12 11.09 -5.92
CA GLY A 71 4.09 10.01 -5.76
C GLY A 71 3.44 8.64 -5.83
N PHE A 72 2.35 8.45 -5.08
CA PHE A 72 1.64 7.16 -5.03
C PHE A 72 1.02 6.79 -6.37
N SER A 73 0.32 7.73 -7.03
CA SER A 73 -0.25 7.46 -8.35
C SER A 73 0.81 7.08 -9.37
N SER A 74 1.95 7.79 -9.35
CA SER A 74 3.06 7.49 -10.26
C SER A 74 3.67 6.12 -9.99
N ALA A 75 3.89 5.77 -8.71
CA ALA A 75 4.40 4.46 -8.32
C ALA A 75 3.47 3.32 -8.74
N TYR A 76 2.15 3.48 -8.56
CA TYR A 76 1.17 2.49 -8.99
C TYR A 76 1.14 2.32 -10.51
N ILE A 77 1.22 3.39 -11.30
CA ILE A 77 1.25 3.31 -12.76
C ILE A 77 2.51 2.57 -13.25
N VAL A 78 3.67 2.90 -12.70
CA VAL A 78 4.92 2.19 -13.03
C VAL A 78 4.82 0.72 -12.66
N PHE A 79 4.30 0.41 -11.46
CA PHE A 79 4.13 -0.96 -10.99
C PHE A 79 3.24 -1.79 -11.92
N VAL A 80 2.06 -1.28 -12.28
CA VAL A 80 1.15 -2.00 -13.18
C VAL A 80 1.78 -2.15 -14.57
N SER A 81 2.55 -1.16 -15.03
CA SER A 81 3.31 -1.23 -16.28
C SER A 81 4.39 -2.31 -16.30
N GLU A 82 5.15 -2.45 -15.21
CA GLU A 82 6.17 -3.50 -15.08
C GLU A 82 5.53 -4.89 -15.09
N ASN A 83 4.43 -5.07 -14.35
CA ASN A 83 3.70 -6.35 -14.33
C ASN A 83 3.06 -6.67 -15.68
N LEU A 84 2.51 -5.68 -16.38
CA LEU A 84 1.94 -5.88 -17.71
C LEU A 84 3.01 -6.24 -18.74
N GLN A 85 4.19 -5.60 -18.66
CA GLN A 85 5.33 -5.95 -19.50
C GLN A 85 5.77 -7.40 -19.28
N ALA A 86 5.92 -7.81 -18.02
CA ALA A 86 6.27 -9.19 -17.66
C ALA A 86 5.22 -10.19 -18.17
N PHE A 87 3.93 -9.85 -18.06
CA PHE A 87 2.83 -10.66 -18.58
C PHE A 87 2.88 -10.82 -20.11
N VAL A 88 3.05 -9.71 -20.84
CA VAL A 88 3.16 -9.74 -22.32
C VAL A 88 4.35 -10.58 -22.76
N LEU A 89 5.50 -10.44 -22.10
CA LEU A 89 6.69 -11.23 -22.39
C LEU A 89 6.43 -12.74 -22.15
N ALA A 90 5.78 -13.09 -21.04
CA ALA A 90 5.47 -14.47 -20.70
C ALA A 90 4.50 -15.13 -21.71
N VAL A 91 3.40 -14.44 -22.07
CA VAL A 91 2.39 -14.96 -23.00
C VAL A 91 2.93 -15.09 -24.42
N THR A 92 3.79 -14.18 -24.85
CA THR A 92 4.39 -14.20 -26.19
C THR A 92 5.63 -15.08 -26.31
N LYS A 93 5.97 -15.85 -25.28
CA LYS A 93 7.18 -16.70 -25.23
C LYS A 93 8.45 -15.89 -25.53
N CYS A 94 8.59 -14.73 -24.89
CA CYS A 94 9.72 -13.80 -25.02
C CYS A 94 9.91 -13.18 -26.42
N ARG A 95 8.87 -13.16 -27.27
CA ARG A 95 8.99 -12.62 -28.65
C ARG A 95 8.67 -11.14 -28.76
N THR A 96 7.73 -10.62 -27.98
CA THR A 96 7.36 -9.21 -28.03
C THR A 96 7.79 -8.51 -26.76
N PHE A 97 8.80 -7.65 -26.87
CA PHE A 97 9.20 -6.74 -25.81
C PHE A 97 8.68 -5.34 -26.12
N ILE A 98 7.82 -4.82 -25.25
CA ILE A 98 7.28 -3.46 -25.35
C ILE A 98 7.92 -2.67 -24.21
N ASP A 99 8.63 -1.59 -24.53
CA ASP A 99 9.28 -0.73 -23.54
C ASP A 99 8.24 -0.19 -22.53
N ILE A 100 8.66 -0.02 -21.26
CA ILE A 100 7.83 0.42 -20.14
C ILE A 100 7.10 1.72 -20.47
N LYS A 101 7.74 2.61 -21.24
CA LYS A 101 7.19 3.91 -21.65
C LYS A 101 5.89 3.75 -22.44
N TYR A 102 5.83 2.77 -23.33
CA TYR A 102 4.64 2.48 -24.12
C TYR A 102 3.56 1.76 -23.30
N MET A 103 3.97 0.92 -22.34
CA MET A 103 3.02 0.32 -21.38
C MET A 103 2.33 1.38 -20.53
N ILE A 104 3.09 2.36 -20.01
CA ILE A 104 2.55 3.50 -19.28
C ILE A 104 1.58 4.28 -20.16
N LEU A 105 1.97 4.62 -21.40
CA LEU A 105 1.12 5.39 -22.31
C LEU A 105 -0.20 4.66 -22.61
N MET A 106 -0.15 3.34 -22.86
CA MET A 106 -1.33 2.51 -23.09
C MET A 106 -2.27 2.52 -21.87
N GLN A 107 -1.73 2.42 -20.66
CA GLN A 107 -2.54 2.46 -19.43
C GLN A 107 -3.18 3.83 -19.21
N MET A 108 -2.48 4.91 -19.54
CA MET A 108 -3.01 6.27 -19.41
C MET A 108 -4.28 6.49 -20.25
N VAL A 109 -4.41 5.81 -21.40
CA VAL A 109 -5.64 5.84 -22.21
C VAL A 109 -6.85 5.32 -21.41
N VAL A 110 -6.65 4.38 -20.50
CA VAL A 110 -7.70 3.80 -19.65
C VAL A 110 -7.84 4.57 -18.32
N PHE A 111 -6.74 4.92 -17.67
CA PHE A 111 -6.76 5.56 -16.35
C PHE A 111 -7.25 7.01 -16.40
N LEU A 112 -6.96 7.76 -17.46
CA LEU A 112 -7.38 9.16 -17.57
C LEU A 112 -8.92 9.35 -17.65
N PRO A 113 -9.68 8.62 -18.48
CA PRO A 113 -11.13 8.74 -18.45
C PRO A 113 -11.73 8.22 -17.13
N LEU A 114 -11.14 7.19 -16.52
CA LEU A 114 -11.58 6.68 -15.22
C LEU A 114 -11.30 7.65 -14.07
N SER A 115 -10.20 8.41 -14.10
CA SER A 115 -9.88 9.40 -13.06
C SER A 115 -10.81 10.61 -13.08
N LEU A 116 -11.40 10.92 -14.23
CA LEU A 116 -12.43 11.95 -14.39
C LEU A 116 -13.82 11.48 -13.92
N TYR A 117 -13.98 10.19 -13.64
CA TYR A 117 -15.24 9.64 -13.17
C TYR A 117 -15.52 10.03 -11.72
N ARG A 118 -16.55 10.87 -11.53
CA ARG A 118 -16.82 11.53 -10.24
C ARG A 118 -17.58 10.66 -9.22
N ASN A 119 -18.19 9.55 -9.65
CA ASN A 119 -19.07 8.75 -8.79
C ASN A 119 -18.33 7.58 -8.13
N ILE A 120 -17.64 7.88 -7.03
CA ILE A 120 -16.77 6.92 -6.30
C ILE A 120 -17.51 5.65 -5.87
N ASN A 121 -18.82 5.74 -5.56
CA ASN A 121 -19.62 4.58 -5.12
C ASN A 121 -19.67 3.44 -6.15
N ASN A 122 -19.62 3.74 -7.44
CA ASN A 122 -19.59 2.70 -8.47
C ASN A 122 -18.19 2.08 -8.59
N ILE A 123 -17.13 2.87 -8.38
CA ILE A 123 -15.74 2.39 -8.38
C ILE A 123 -15.51 1.45 -7.18
N GLN A 124 -16.10 1.73 -6.01
CA GLN A 124 -15.96 0.89 -4.82
C GLN A 124 -16.43 -0.55 -5.04
N LYS A 125 -17.48 -0.77 -5.85
CA LYS A 125 -17.95 -2.14 -6.18
C LYS A 125 -16.92 -2.90 -7.01
N LEU A 126 -16.29 -2.23 -7.97
CA LEU A 126 -15.20 -2.81 -8.76
C LEU A 126 -13.96 -3.06 -7.90
N ALA A 127 -13.66 -2.16 -6.97
CA ALA A 127 -12.56 -2.33 -6.02
C ALA A 127 -12.71 -3.60 -5.18
N LEU A 128 -13.92 -3.94 -4.71
CA LEU A 128 -14.15 -5.19 -3.98
C LEU A 128 -13.84 -6.46 -4.81
N ILE A 129 -14.13 -6.43 -6.12
CA ILE A 129 -13.77 -7.54 -7.02
C ILE A 129 -12.25 -7.59 -7.21
N ALA A 130 -11.59 -6.43 -7.33
CA ALA A 130 -10.13 -6.35 -7.39
C ALA A 130 -9.48 -6.87 -6.11
N ASP A 131 -10.04 -6.53 -4.94
CA ASP A 131 -9.57 -7.01 -3.63
C ASP A 131 -9.68 -8.54 -3.52
N LEU A 132 -10.73 -9.14 -4.08
CA LEU A 132 -10.85 -10.59 -4.18
C LEU A 132 -9.71 -11.20 -5.01
N PHE A 133 -9.38 -10.59 -6.16
CA PHE A 133 -8.25 -11.05 -6.97
C PHE A 133 -6.91 -10.86 -6.26
N ILE A 134 -6.74 -9.80 -5.48
CA ILE A 134 -5.55 -9.62 -4.63
C ILE A 134 -5.46 -10.77 -3.63
N VAL A 135 -6.54 -11.09 -2.91
CA VAL A 135 -6.55 -12.21 -1.96
C VAL A 135 -6.23 -13.54 -2.64
N LEU A 136 -6.80 -13.81 -3.81
CA LEU A 136 -6.47 -15.01 -4.59
C LEU A 136 -4.99 -15.04 -5.00
N GLY A 137 -4.44 -13.91 -5.42
CA GLY A 137 -3.02 -13.76 -5.72
C GLY A 137 -2.14 -14.01 -4.50
N LEU A 138 -2.55 -13.54 -3.33
CA LEU A 138 -1.85 -13.83 -2.07
C LEU A 138 -1.85 -15.33 -1.78
N VAL A 139 -3.02 -15.98 -1.80
CA VAL A 139 -3.12 -17.44 -1.57
C VAL A 139 -2.22 -18.21 -2.53
N TYR A 140 -2.17 -17.80 -3.80
CA TYR A 140 -1.27 -18.38 -4.79
C TYR A 140 0.21 -18.23 -4.40
N LEU A 141 0.65 -17.03 -4.00
CA LEU A 141 2.03 -16.80 -3.55
C LEU A 141 2.37 -17.66 -2.33
N TYR A 142 1.53 -17.65 -1.29
CA TYR A 142 1.71 -18.50 -0.11
C TYR A 142 1.86 -19.97 -0.46
N TYR A 143 1.06 -20.48 -1.39
CA TYR A 143 1.13 -21.88 -1.83
C TYR A 143 2.49 -22.22 -2.46
N TYR A 144 2.98 -21.38 -3.39
CA TYR A 144 4.27 -21.61 -4.06
C TYR A 144 5.47 -21.36 -3.15
N ASP A 145 5.40 -20.39 -2.26
CA ASP A 145 6.48 -20.11 -1.29
C ASP A 145 6.65 -21.30 -0.35
N ILE A 146 5.55 -21.84 0.19
CA ILE A 146 5.57 -23.03 1.06
C ILE A 146 6.08 -24.26 0.31
N LEU A 147 5.61 -24.50 -0.92
CA LEU A 147 6.10 -25.63 -1.73
C LEU A 147 7.60 -25.52 -2.00
N THR A 148 8.08 -24.33 -2.34
CA THR A 148 9.50 -24.08 -2.61
C THR A 148 10.35 -24.31 -1.36
N LEU A 149 9.88 -23.85 -0.20
CA LEU A 149 10.53 -24.06 1.09
C LEU A 149 10.62 -25.56 1.45
N VAL A 150 9.54 -26.31 1.24
CA VAL A 150 9.51 -27.76 1.48
C VAL A 150 10.44 -28.52 0.52
N ASN A 151 10.41 -28.18 -0.76
CA ASN A 151 11.23 -28.82 -1.80
C ASN A 151 12.72 -28.52 -1.64
N ASN A 152 13.09 -27.33 -1.16
CA ASN A 152 14.48 -26.94 -0.95
C ASN A 152 15.06 -27.43 0.38
N HIS A 153 14.28 -28.17 1.19
CA HIS A 153 14.71 -28.80 2.45
C HIS A 153 15.46 -27.88 3.44
N GLY A 154 15.16 -26.58 3.43
CA GLY A 154 15.88 -25.65 4.27
C GLY A 154 15.45 -24.21 4.11
N ILE A 155 15.75 -23.45 5.15
CA ILE A 155 15.68 -21.99 5.16
C ILE A 155 16.95 -21.51 4.42
N ALA A 156 16.81 -20.70 3.37
CA ALA A 156 17.95 -20.10 2.69
C ALA A 156 18.79 -19.26 3.66
N ASP A 157 20.05 -18.94 3.33
CA ASP A 157 20.90 -18.07 4.16
C ASP A 157 20.19 -16.73 4.43
N ILE A 158 19.69 -16.56 5.66
CA ILE A 158 18.95 -15.37 6.03
C ILE A 158 19.94 -14.24 6.30
N ILE A 159 19.99 -13.28 5.38
CA ILE A 159 20.63 -12.00 5.63
C ILE A 159 19.77 -11.25 6.65
N GLN A 160 20.29 -11.09 7.86
CA GLN A 160 19.57 -10.42 8.96
C GLN A 160 19.46 -8.91 8.76
N PHE A 161 20.48 -8.31 8.14
CA PHE A 161 20.53 -6.90 7.81
C PHE A 161 21.38 -6.69 6.55
N ASN A 162 20.79 -6.02 5.56
CA ASN A 162 21.49 -5.61 4.35
C ASN A 162 21.87 -4.12 4.47
N LYS A 163 23.17 -3.81 4.46
CA LYS A 163 23.69 -2.45 4.69
C LYS A 163 23.60 -1.55 3.47
N ASP A 164 23.45 -2.11 2.28
CA ASP A 164 23.54 -1.36 1.04
C ASP A 164 22.18 -0.72 0.68
N ASP A 165 21.08 -1.44 0.93
CA ASP A 165 19.74 -1.06 0.45
C ASP A 165 18.69 -0.85 1.57
N TRP A 166 19.10 -0.79 2.85
CA TRP A 166 18.17 -0.69 3.99
C TRP A 166 17.26 0.54 3.95
N THR A 167 17.69 1.65 3.33
CA THR A 167 16.88 2.87 3.21
C THR A 167 15.70 2.70 2.26
N LEU A 168 15.87 1.90 1.19
CA LEU A 168 14.80 1.54 0.26
C LEU A 168 13.72 0.71 0.96
N PHE A 169 14.11 -0.13 1.91
CA PHE A 169 13.16 -0.86 2.74
C PHE A 169 12.29 0.07 3.57
N ILE A 170 12.87 1.05 4.25
CA ILE A 170 12.11 2.02 5.07
C ILE A 170 11.07 2.74 4.21
N GLY A 171 11.45 3.21 3.02
CA GLY A 171 10.52 3.85 2.10
C GLY A 171 9.35 2.94 1.72
N THR A 172 9.64 1.67 1.41
CA THR A 172 8.62 0.66 1.09
C THR A 172 7.71 0.39 2.28
N ALA A 173 8.26 0.31 3.49
CA ALA A 173 7.50 0.06 4.71
C ALA A 173 6.57 1.24 5.07
N ILE A 174 7.03 2.49 4.92
CA ILE A 174 6.21 3.69 5.10
C ILE A 174 5.08 3.71 4.06
N PHE A 175 5.41 3.45 2.79
CA PHE A 175 4.43 3.38 1.71
C PHE A 175 3.37 2.29 1.95
N THR A 176 3.77 1.18 2.54
CA THR A 176 2.91 0.02 2.80
C THR A 176 1.86 0.26 3.90
N PHE A 177 2.17 1.09 4.91
CA PHE A 177 1.24 1.47 5.98
C PHE A 177 0.63 2.87 5.79
N GLU A 178 0.70 3.41 4.58
CA GLU A 178 0.00 4.63 4.21
C GLU A 178 -1.49 4.35 3.97
N GLY A 179 -2.32 5.37 4.22
CA GLY A 179 -3.76 5.32 3.95
C GLY A 179 -4.51 6.54 4.48
N ILE A 180 -3.80 7.62 4.84
CA ILE A 180 -4.36 8.73 5.60
C ILE A 180 -5.42 9.49 4.81
N GLY A 181 -5.26 9.55 3.48
CA GLY A 181 -6.21 10.20 2.57
C GLY A 181 -7.56 9.51 2.51
N LEU A 182 -7.63 8.22 2.82
CA LEU A 182 -8.85 7.40 2.70
C LEU A 182 -9.58 7.19 4.03
N ILE A 183 -8.89 7.35 5.15
CA ILE A 183 -9.46 7.15 6.49
C ILE A 183 -10.71 8.00 6.72
N ILE A 184 -10.65 9.30 6.41
CA ILE A 184 -11.78 10.21 6.66
C ILE A 184 -12.98 9.89 5.76
N PRO A 185 -12.82 9.75 4.42
CA PRO A 185 -13.91 9.30 3.56
C PRO A 185 -14.54 7.98 4.01
N ILE A 186 -13.73 6.96 4.33
CA ILE A 186 -14.23 5.66 4.78
C ILE A 186 -15.01 5.81 6.08
N GLN A 187 -14.45 6.50 7.07
CA GLN A 187 -15.13 6.75 8.34
C GLN A 187 -16.47 7.48 8.13
N SER A 188 -16.52 8.47 7.23
CA SER A 188 -17.76 9.21 6.94
C SER A 188 -18.83 8.38 6.21
N GLY A 189 -18.41 7.35 5.47
CA GLY A 189 -19.33 6.42 4.80
C GLY A 189 -19.84 5.28 5.70
N MET A 190 -19.30 5.13 6.92
CA MET A 190 -19.77 4.10 7.85
C MET A 190 -21.13 4.45 8.44
N LYS A 191 -21.97 3.41 8.63
CA LYS A 191 -23.22 3.52 9.40
C LYS A 191 -22.97 4.02 10.83
N ASP A 192 -21.92 3.51 11.48
CA ASP A 192 -21.51 3.90 12.83
C ASP A 192 -20.05 4.39 12.85
N PRO A 193 -19.79 5.69 12.59
CA PRO A 193 -18.43 6.25 12.52
C PRO A 193 -17.61 6.14 13.81
N GLN A 194 -18.29 6.00 14.96
CA GLN A 194 -17.66 5.83 16.28
C GLN A 194 -16.98 4.47 16.45
N LYS A 195 -17.37 3.45 15.68
CA LYS A 195 -16.76 2.11 15.71
C LYS A 195 -15.50 2.03 14.84
N PHE A 196 -15.22 3.05 14.03
CA PHE A 196 -14.07 3.08 13.11
C PHE A 196 -12.72 2.76 13.78
N PRO A 197 -12.36 3.31 14.97
CA PRO A 197 -11.11 2.97 15.64
C PRO A 197 -10.91 1.46 15.88
N ARG A 198 -11.97 0.74 16.26
CA ARG A 198 -11.89 -0.72 16.49
C ARG A 198 -11.67 -1.47 15.18
N VAL A 199 -12.40 -1.09 14.13
CA VAL A 199 -12.24 -1.70 12.79
C VAL A 199 -10.83 -1.45 12.27
N LEU A 200 -10.33 -0.23 12.39
CA LEU A 200 -8.98 0.14 11.99
C LEU A 200 -7.92 -0.70 12.74
N GLY A 201 -8.07 -0.89 14.05
CA GLY A 201 -7.15 -1.72 14.83
C GLY A 201 -7.10 -3.18 14.35
N VAL A 202 -8.26 -3.77 14.08
CA VAL A 202 -8.35 -5.14 13.52
C VAL A 202 -7.68 -5.22 12.15
N VAL A 203 -7.93 -4.24 11.28
CA VAL A 203 -7.33 -4.19 9.94
C VAL A 203 -5.81 -4.02 10.03
N MET A 204 -5.31 -3.13 10.87
CA MET A 204 -3.87 -2.92 11.04
C MET A 204 -3.18 -4.19 11.53
N ILE A 205 -3.74 -4.88 12.53
CA ILE A 205 -3.21 -6.16 13.01
C ILE A 205 -3.20 -7.20 11.87
N ALA A 206 -4.33 -7.36 11.16
CA ALA A 206 -4.44 -8.33 10.07
C ALA A 206 -3.41 -8.07 8.97
N VAL A 207 -3.28 -6.81 8.54
CA VAL A 207 -2.34 -6.38 7.49
C VAL A 207 -0.89 -6.58 7.94
N THR A 208 -0.55 -6.20 9.17
CA THR A 208 0.78 -6.44 9.74
C THR A 208 1.12 -7.93 9.80
N VAL A 209 0.20 -8.79 10.21
CA VAL A 209 0.39 -10.24 10.22
C VAL A 209 0.66 -10.76 8.80
N VAL A 210 -0.14 -10.35 7.81
CA VAL A 210 0.04 -10.75 6.41
C VAL A 210 1.41 -10.31 5.87
N PHE A 211 1.86 -9.09 6.18
CA PHE A 211 3.15 -8.59 5.68
C PHE A 211 4.34 -9.27 6.34
N ILE A 212 4.30 -9.49 7.66
CA ILE A 212 5.37 -10.19 8.38
C ILE A 212 5.45 -11.65 7.94
N SER A 213 4.31 -12.35 7.85
CA SER A 213 4.30 -13.75 7.45
C SER A 213 4.75 -13.94 6.00
N MET A 214 4.32 -13.07 5.09
CA MET A 214 4.80 -13.12 3.70
C MET A 214 6.29 -12.78 3.58
N GLY A 215 6.77 -11.78 4.30
CA GLY A 215 8.20 -11.46 4.32
C GLY A 215 9.06 -12.53 5.00
N ALA A 216 8.46 -13.37 5.86
CA ALA A 216 9.15 -14.48 6.49
C ALA A 216 9.18 -15.76 5.63
N LEU A 217 8.23 -15.92 4.70
CA LEU A 217 8.14 -17.07 3.80
C LEU A 217 8.87 -16.84 2.47
N SER A 218 9.00 -15.57 2.05
CA SER A 218 9.72 -15.17 0.85
C SER A 218 11.23 -15.14 1.04
#